data_AF-A0A4R6KBD5-F1
#
_entry.id   AF-A0A4R6KBD5-F1
#
_cell.length_a   1.000
_cell.length_b   1.000
_cell.length_c   1.000
_cell.angle_alpha   90.00
_cell.angle_beta   90.00
_cell.angle_gamma   90.00
#
_symmetry.space_group_name_H-M   'P 1'
#
loop_
_entity.id
_entity.type
_entity.pdbx_description
1 polymer ?
#
loop_
_entity_poly.entity_id
_entity_poly.type
_entity_poly.pdbx_seq_one_letter_code
_entity_poly.pdbx_strand_id
1 'polypeptide(L)'
;MFGIGPLELVVIAIIAVLLFGPDRLPEFARTAGRLLRQARQVITNAQNDLRNELGPEFADLDVRDLNPRSFVRKHLLEGIDDDFDDDKPVSSSMDYDTPQRLPAGQRAPFDPEST
;
A
#
# COMPACT_ATOMS: atom_id res chain seq x y z
N MET A 1 12.68 7.14 10.79
CA MET A 1 13.87 8.00 10.60
C MET A 1 13.53 9.32 9.91
N PHE A 2 12.45 10.02 10.31
CA PHE A 2 12.25 11.44 10.00
C PHE A 2 11.49 12.04 11.19
N GLY A 3 12.21 12.70 12.09
CA GLY A 3 11.65 13.43 13.22
C GLY A 3 11.47 14.89 12.82
N ILE A 4 10.49 15.18 11.98
CA ILE A 4 10.14 16.57 11.66
C ILE A 4 9.25 17.07 12.80
N GLY A 5 9.82 17.91 13.66
CA GLY A 5 9.09 18.58 14.72
C GLY A 5 8.31 19.78 14.20
N PRO A 6 7.43 20.35 15.04
CA PRO A 6 6.67 21.55 14.69
C PRO A 6 7.59 22.74 14.37
N LEU A 7 8.78 22.82 14.99
CA LEU A 7 9.74 23.89 14.75
C LEU A 7 10.42 23.77 13.37
N GLU A 8 10.84 22.56 12.99
CA GLU A 8 11.38 22.28 11.66
C GLU A 8 10.37 22.59 10.55
N LEU A 9 9.08 22.30 10.79
CA LEU A 9 8.00 22.65 9.86
C LEU A 9 7.89 24.16 9.64
N VAL A 10 8.03 24.96 10.69
CA VAL A 10 8.05 26.43 10.60
C VAL A 10 9.24 26.92 9.80
N VAL A 11 10.43 26.34 10.00
CA VAL A 11 11.63 26.69 9.22
C VAL A 11 11.43 26.40 7.73
N ILE A 12 10.88 25.23 7.40
CA ILE A 12 10.55 24.86 6.01
C ILE A 12 9.53 25.84 5.42
N ALA A 13 8.49 26.20 6.18
CA ALA A 13 7.48 27.15 5.73
C ALA A 13 8.08 28.54 5.43
N ILE A 14 8.99 29.02 6.28
CA ILE A 14 9.70 30.29 6.05
C ILE A 14 10.54 30.20 4.77
N ILE A 15 11.30 29.12 4.59
CA ILE A 15 12.11 28.91 3.37
C ILE A 15 11.22 28.88 2.13
N ALA A 16 10.09 28.18 2.17
CA ALA A 16 9.13 28.15 1.08
C ALA A 16 8.57 29.53 0.77
N VAL A 17 8.23 30.33 1.80
CA VAL A 17 7.75 31.71 1.65
C VAL A 17 8.81 32.59 0.99
N LEU A 18 10.10 32.42 1.34
CA LEU A 18 11.18 33.19 0.73
C LEU A 18 11.41 32.81 -0.74
N LEU A 19 11.31 31.53 -1.09
CA LEU A 19 11.51 31.03 -2.44
C LEU A 19 10.37 31.43 -3.39
N PHE A 20 9.13 31.24 -2.94
CA PHE A 20 7.95 31.39 -3.80
C PHE A 20 7.22 32.73 -3.57
N GLY A 21 7.41 33.35 -2.42
CA GLY A 21 6.69 34.54 -1.97
C GLY A 21 5.46 34.22 -1.10
N PRO A 22 5.16 35.06 -0.08
CA PRO A 22 4.03 34.84 0.83
C PRO A 22 2.67 34.90 0.13
N ASP A 23 2.57 35.63 -0.98
CA ASP A 23 1.32 35.81 -1.73
C ASP A 23 1.03 34.63 -2.67
N ARG A 24 2.08 33.94 -3.16
CA ARG A 24 1.96 32.86 -4.16
C ARG A 24 1.64 31.51 -3.52
N LEU A 25 2.22 31.20 -2.37
CA LEU A 25 1.94 29.94 -1.66
C LEU A 25 0.45 29.68 -1.38
N PRO A 26 -0.34 30.62 -0.83
CA PRO A 26 -1.76 30.39 -0.61
C PRO A 26 -2.54 30.26 -1.92
N GLU A 27 -2.11 30.94 -2.99
CA GLU A 27 -2.70 30.81 -4.33
C GLU A 27 -2.51 29.39 -4.88
N PHE A 28 -1.30 28.84 -4.77
CA PHE A 28 -0.99 27.46 -5.16
C PHE A 28 -1.74 26.43 -4.30
N ALA A 29 -1.76 26.60 -2.98
CA ALA A 29 -2.48 25.71 -2.06
C ALA A 29 -3.98 25.68 -2.37
N ARG A 30 -4.60 26.84 -2.63
CA ARG A 30 -6.02 26.93 -3.04
C ARG A 30 -6.27 26.22 -4.36
N THR A 31 -5.37 26.37 -5.33
CA THR A 31 -5.48 25.73 -6.64
C THR A 31 -5.38 24.21 -6.52
N ALA A 32 -4.35 23.72 -5.82
CA ALA A 32 -4.20 22.30 -5.53
C ALA A 32 -5.42 21.72 -4.79
N GLY A 33 -5.94 22.44 -3.78
CA GLY A 33 -7.13 22.03 -3.05
C GLY A 33 -8.38 21.95 -3.94
N ARG A 34 -8.56 22.89 -4.87
CA ARG A 34 -9.66 22.85 -5.85
C ARG A 34 -9.52 21.65 -6.79
N LEU A 35 -8.32 21.38 -7.30
CA LEU A 35 -8.04 20.23 -8.15
C LEU A 35 -8.32 18.91 -7.42
N LEU A 36 -7.86 18.77 -6.18
CA LEU A 36 -8.12 17.58 -5.35
C LEU A 36 -9.62 17.39 -5.10
N ARG A 37 -10.36 18.47 -4.83
CA ARG A 37 -11.81 18.41 -4.64
C ARG A 37 -12.54 17.98 -5.91
N GLN A 38 -12.15 18.52 -7.06
CA GLN A 38 -12.71 18.15 -8.36
C GLN A 38 -12.40 16.69 -8.69
N ALA A 39 -11.14 16.26 -8.52
CA ALA A 39 -10.73 14.88 -8.72
C ALA A 39 -11.54 13.91 -7.85
N ARG A 40 -11.70 14.23 -6.54
CA ARG A 40 -12.54 13.43 -5.64
C ARG A 40 -13.98 13.33 -6.13
N GLN A 41 -14.55 14.42 -6.63
CA GLN A 41 -15.92 14.44 -7.14
C GLN A 41 -16.07 13.61 -8.42
N VAL A 42 -15.12 13.70 -9.36
CA VAL A 42 -15.10 12.87 -10.57
C VAL A 42 -15.00 11.39 -10.22
N ILE A 43 -14.10 11.01 -9.31
CA ILE A 43 -13.94 9.63 -8.86
C ILE A 43 -15.23 9.12 -8.19
N THR A 44 -15.85 9.94 -7.35
CA THR A 44 -17.10 9.57 -6.65
C THR A 44 -18.24 9.38 -7.63
N ASN A 45 -18.36 10.25 -8.63
CA ASN A 45 -19.39 10.15 -9.67
C ASN A 45 -19.17 8.90 -10.52
N ALA A 46 -17.95 8.64 -10.99
CA ALA A 46 -17.62 7.44 -11.74
C ALA A 46 -17.95 6.16 -10.96
N GLN A 47 -17.62 6.10 -9.66
CA GLN A 47 -18.03 4.97 -8.81
C GLN A 47 -19.54 4.80 -8.73
N ASN A 48 -20.29 5.90 -8.69
CA ASN A 48 -21.75 5.87 -8.68
C ASN A 48 -22.31 5.35 -10.00
N ASP A 49 -21.78 5.81 -11.12
CA ASP A 49 -22.21 5.40 -12.46
C ASP A 49 -21.90 3.92 -12.71
N LEU A 50 -20.70 3.45 -12.35
CA LEU A 50 -20.32 2.04 -12.40
C LEU A 50 -21.24 1.15 -11.56
N ARG A 51 -21.60 1.59 -10.35
CA ARG A 51 -22.54 0.85 -9.48
C ARG A 51 -23.95 0.80 -10.07
N ASN A 52 -24.38 1.85 -10.77
CA ASN A 52 -25.70 1.90 -11.39
C ASN A 52 -25.78 1.04 -12.66
N GLU A 53 -24.69 0.92 -13.41
CA GLU A 53 -24.65 0.21 -14.69
C GLU A 53 -24.28 -1.28 -14.58
N LEU A 54 -23.38 -1.64 -13.65
CA LEU A 54 -22.85 -3.01 -13.54
C LEU A 54 -23.50 -3.83 -12.40
N GLY A 55 -24.44 -3.24 -11.67
CA GLY A 55 -25.12 -3.89 -10.54
C GLY A 55 -24.24 -3.98 -9.27
N PRO A 56 -24.83 -4.38 -8.14
CA PRO A 56 -24.18 -4.37 -6.83
C PRO A 56 -22.94 -5.28 -6.70
N GLU A 57 -22.68 -6.18 -7.65
CA GLU A 57 -21.53 -7.11 -7.59
C GLU A 57 -20.15 -6.43 -7.71
N PHE A 58 -20.08 -5.19 -8.24
CA PHE A 58 -18.84 -4.38 -8.24
C PHE A 58 -18.85 -3.25 -7.20
N ALA A 59 -19.88 -3.19 -6.35
CA ALA A 59 -20.07 -2.10 -5.37
C ALA A 59 -19.14 -2.20 -4.14
N ASP A 60 -18.55 -3.37 -3.90
CA ASP A 60 -17.70 -3.65 -2.73
C ASP A 60 -16.20 -3.39 -2.97
N LEU A 61 -15.87 -2.56 -3.97
CA LEU A 61 -14.53 -2.01 -4.13
C LEU A 61 -14.29 -0.91 -3.09
N ASP A 62 -14.04 -1.32 -1.85
CA ASP A 62 -13.73 -0.39 -0.77
C ASP A 62 -12.34 0.22 -1.00
N VAL A 63 -12.33 1.43 -1.55
CA VAL A 63 -11.09 2.14 -1.96
C VAL A 63 -10.18 2.45 -0.75
N ARG A 64 -10.71 2.23 0.47
CA ARG A 64 -10.01 2.45 1.73
C ARG A 64 -9.13 1.28 2.16
N ASP A 65 -9.25 0.12 1.50
CA ASP A 65 -8.54 -1.12 1.88
C ASP A 65 -7.56 -1.62 0.78
N LEU A 66 -7.16 -0.73 -0.15
CA LEU A 66 -6.33 -1.07 -1.32
C LEU A 66 -4.91 -1.49 -0.96
N ASN A 67 -4.72 -2.79 -0.73
CA ASN A 67 -3.56 -3.47 -1.27
C ASN A 67 -3.97 -4.09 -2.63
N PRO A 68 -3.51 -3.53 -3.77
CA PRO A 68 -3.93 -4.00 -5.09
C PRO A 68 -3.61 -5.48 -5.33
N ARG A 69 -2.62 -6.03 -4.61
CA ARG A 69 -2.22 -7.43 -4.68
C ARG A 69 -3.25 -8.40 -4.08
N SER A 70 -3.97 -7.99 -3.02
CA SER A 70 -5.03 -8.83 -2.43
C SER A 70 -6.34 -8.73 -3.22
N PHE A 71 -6.57 -7.61 -3.89
CA PHE A 71 -7.75 -7.40 -4.74
C PHE A 71 -7.72 -8.31 -5.98
N VAL A 72 -6.59 -8.32 -6.70
CA VAL A 72 -6.35 -9.20 -7.84
C VAL A 72 -6.39 -10.67 -7.43
N ARG A 73 -5.85 -11.01 -6.25
CA ARG A 73 -5.88 -12.39 -5.74
C ARG A 73 -7.30 -12.89 -5.49
N LYS A 74 -8.18 -12.09 -4.91
CA LYS A 74 -9.57 -12.51 -4.65
C LYS A 74 -10.35 -12.68 -5.96
N HIS A 75 -10.24 -11.73 -6.89
CA HIS A 75 -11.01 -11.76 -8.13
C HIS A 75 -10.44 -12.66 -9.24
N LEU A 76 -9.15 -13.02 -9.19
CA LEU A 76 -8.59 -14.04 -10.09
C LEU A 76 -8.73 -15.46 -9.54
N LEU A 77 -8.75 -15.64 -8.22
CA LEU A 77 -8.93 -16.97 -7.61
C LEU A 77 -10.39 -17.41 -7.59
N GLU A 78 -11.35 -16.50 -7.43
CA GLU A 78 -12.78 -16.85 -7.42
C GLU A 78 -13.28 -17.39 -8.78
N GLY A 79 -12.58 -17.10 -9.89
CA GLY A 79 -12.81 -17.74 -11.19
C GLY A 79 -11.92 -18.96 -11.48
N ILE A 80 -11.02 -19.30 -10.56
CA ILE A 80 -10.08 -20.42 -10.61
C ILE A 80 -10.54 -21.53 -9.66
N ASP A 81 -11.23 -21.22 -8.56
CA ASP A 81 -11.62 -22.19 -7.53
C ASP A 81 -12.60 -23.27 -8.04
N ASP A 82 -13.33 -23.05 -9.14
CA ASP A 82 -14.17 -24.07 -9.79
C ASP A 82 -13.38 -25.17 -10.54
N ASP A 83 -12.07 -24.99 -10.78
CA ASP A 83 -11.21 -25.96 -11.49
C ASP A 83 -10.08 -26.52 -10.61
N PHE A 84 -10.04 -26.16 -9.32
CA PHE A 84 -9.02 -26.59 -8.36
C PHE A 84 -9.65 -27.37 -7.19
N ASP A 85 -10.60 -28.25 -7.50
CA ASP A 85 -11.20 -29.18 -6.51
C ASP A 85 -10.50 -30.56 -6.47
N ASP A 86 -9.27 -30.67 -7.00
CA ASP A 86 -8.49 -31.91 -6.89
C ASP A 86 -7.00 -31.68 -6.65
N ASP A 87 -6.65 -30.93 -5.60
CA ASP A 87 -5.40 -31.23 -4.93
C ASP A 87 -5.55 -31.13 -3.41
N LYS A 88 -5.38 -32.29 -2.78
CA LYS A 88 -5.31 -32.53 -1.34
C LYS A 88 -4.45 -31.46 -0.65
N PRO A 89 -4.65 -31.21 0.66
CA PRO A 89 -3.74 -30.33 1.40
C PRO A 89 -2.33 -30.93 1.33
N VAL A 90 -1.51 -30.44 0.39
CA VAL A 90 -0.07 -30.60 0.45
C VAL A 90 0.31 -29.73 1.62
N SER A 91 0.43 -30.37 2.78
CA SER A 91 1.32 -29.94 3.83
C SER A 91 2.70 -29.75 3.20
N SER A 92 2.91 -28.59 2.59
CA SER A 92 4.25 -28.12 2.27
C SER A 92 4.89 -27.80 3.61
N SER A 93 5.55 -28.82 4.15
CA SER A 93 6.76 -28.67 4.94
C SER A 93 7.77 -27.88 4.10
N MET A 94 7.54 -26.58 3.97
CA MET A 94 8.55 -25.65 3.54
C MET A 94 9.18 -25.17 4.84
N ASP A 95 10.10 -26.00 5.34
CA ASP A 95 11.08 -25.65 6.35
C ASP A 95 11.88 -24.46 5.81
N TYR A 96 11.35 -23.25 6.03
CA TYR A 96 12.21 -22.10 6.15
C TYR A 96 12.91 -22.28 7.49
N ASP A 97 14.11 -22.85 7.41
CA ASP A 97 15.11 -22.91 8.48
C ASP A 97 15.18 -21.53 9.13
N THR A 98 14.42 -21.39 10.21
CA THR A 98 14.41 -20.19 11.02
C THR A 98 15.78 -20.20 11.67
N PRO A 99 16.66 -19.20 11.44
CA PRO A 99 18.04 -19.27 11.91
C PRO A 99 18.03 -19.51 13.41
N GLN A 100 18.33 -20.76 13.78
CA GLN A 100 18.20 -21.24 15.13
C GLN A 100 19.29 -20.53 15.92
N ARG A 101 18.90 -19.55 16.74
CA ARG A 101 19.85 -18.85 17.62
C ARG A 101 20.50 -19.91 18.49
N LEU A 102 21.78 -20.18 18.22
CA LEU A 102 22.57 -21.11 19.01
C LEU A 102 22.52 -20.66 20.49
N PRO A 103 22.26 -21.56 21.44
CA PRO A 103 22.29 -21.22 22.86
C PRO A 103 23.66 -20.65 23.23
N ALA A 104 23.66 -19.69 24.15
CA ALA A 104 24.86 -18.92 24.49
C ALA A 104 26.02 -19.85 24.90
N GLY A 105 27.11 -19.81 24.13
CA GLY A 105 28.32 -20.62 24.37
C GLY A 105 28.58 -21.73 23.35
N GLN A 106 27.66 -22.00 22.42
CA GLN A 106 27.90 -22.95 21.32
C GLN A 106 28.50 -22.25 20.10
N ARG A 107 29.58 -22.80 19.56
CA ARG A 107 30.21 -22.33 18.32
C ARG A 107 29.48 -22.94 17.13
N ALA A 108 29.28 -22.14 16.09
CA ALA A 108 28.65 -22.61 14.86
C ALA A 108 29.49 -23.76 14.25
N PRO A 109 28.85 -24.80 13.70
CA PRO A 109 29.56 -25.89 13.06
C PRO A 109 30.37 -25.35 11.87
N PHE A 110 31.63 -25.80 11.77
CA PHE A 110 32.52 -25.42 10.68
C PHE A 110 32.21 -26.28 9.45
N ASP A 111 31.96 -25.63 8.31
CA ASP A 111 31.68 -26.30 7.04
C ASP A 111 32.97 -26.36 6.19
N PRO A 112 33.58 -27.55 6.01
CA PRO A 112 34.80 -27.70 5.22
C PRO A 112 34.57 -27.65 3.70
N GLU A 113 33.32 -27.61 3.22
CA GLU A 113 32.99 -27.60 1.79
C GLU A 113 32.98 -26.19 1.17
N SER A 114 33.30 -25.15 1.96
CA SER A 114 33.43 -23.77 1.47
C SER A 114 34.88 -23.47 1.07
N THR A 115 35.26 -23.74 -0.17
CA THR A 115 36.52 -23.33 -0.82
C THR A 115 36.26 -22.84 -2.24
#